data_AF-A0A1H4P122-F1
#
_entry.id   AF-A0A1H4P122-F1
#
_cell.length_a   1.000
_cell.length_b   1.000
_cell.length_c   1.000
_cell.angle_alpha   90.00
_cell.angle_beta   90.00
_cell.angle_gamma   90.00
#
_symmetry.space_group_name_H-M   'P 1'
#
loop_
_entity.id
_entity.type
_entity.pdbx_description
1 polymer ?
#
loop_
_entity_poly.entity_id
_entity_poly.type
_entity_poly.pdbx_seq_one_letter_code
_entity_poly.pdbx_strand_id
1 'polypeptide(L)'
;MAPKHHPMPLSGGDRKALTKELSRARAVTTILAQRSVEKRAAAEALIREADDLFCQSWNERMWADGGPLDPSPSIDQAINAGYPWLEIKCSRCKMPRAVDLAALPHVTTTHVHDLAGRLRCQKCRRAGKRPSAELLQLWQRSPVGGET
;
A
#
# COMPACT_ATOMS: atom_id res chain seq x y z
N MET A 1 0.36 -0.68 34.69
CA MET A 1 -0.62 0.22 35.35
C MET A 1 -1.45 -0.62 36.31
N ALA A 2 -1.69 -0.15 37.54
CA ALA A 2 -2.64 -0.82 38.43
C ALA A 2 -4.05 -0.82 37.79
N PRO A 3 -4.84 -1.90 37.94
CA PRO A 3 -6.20 -1.94 37.40
C PRO A 3 -7.05 -0.81 38.02
N LYS A 4 -7.55 0.10 37.17
CA LYS A 4 -8.44 1.18 37.59
C LYS A 4 -9.87 0.63 37.71
N HIS A 5 -10.12 -0.19 38.72
CA HIS A 5 -11.49 -0.57 39.09
C HIS A 5 -12.15 0.64 39.79
N HIS A 6 -13.36 1.01 39.39
CA HIS A 6 -14.12 2.08 40.04
C HIS A 6 -14.93 1.49 41.20
N PRO A 7 -14.50 1.62 42.47
CA PRO A 7 -15.36 1.26 43.58
C PRO A 7 -16.59 2.18 43.60
N MET A 8 -17.74 1.65 44.02
CA MET A 8 -18.95 2.46 44.26
C MET A 8 -18.62 3.48 45.37
N PRO A 9 -18.70 4.80 45.10
CA PRO A 9 -18.27 5.79 46.07
C PRO A 9 -19.28 5.87 47.23
N LEU A 10 -18.82 5.60 48.45
CA LEU A 10 -19.68 5.47 49.63
C LEU A 10 -19.94 6.81 50.35
N SER A 11 -19.16 7.85 50.04
CA SER A 11 -19.28 9.18 50.65
C SER A 11 -19.25 10.34 49.63
N GLY A 12 -19.54 11.56 50.09
CA GLY A 12 -19.38 12.78 49.29
C GLY A 12 -17.92 13.09 48.92
N GLY A 13 -16.98 12.82 49.84
CA GLY A 13 -15.54 12.96 49.60
C GLY A 13 -15.05 12.02 48.50
N ASP A 14 -15.49 10.76 48.54
CA ASP A 14 -15.12 9.74 47.56
C ASP A 14 -15.63 10.09 46.15
N ARG A 15 -16.87 10.59 46.05
CA ARG A 15 -17.44 11.08 44.78
C ARG A 15 -16.60 12.20 44.17
N LYS A 16 -16.13 13.14 45.00
CA LYS A 16 -15.27 14.25 44.55
C LYS A 16 -13.88 13.77 44.12
N ALA A 17 -13.28 12.84 44.86
CA ALA A 17 -12.00 12.23 44.52
C ALA A 17 -12.07 11.45 43.20
N LEU A 18 -13.13 10.63 43.02
CA LEU A 18 -13.38 9.90 41.78
C LEU A 18 -13.54 10.85 40.58
N THR A 19 -14.28 11.94 40.74
CA THR A 19 -14.47 12.95 39.68
C THR A 19 -13.14 13.56 39.24
N LYS A 20 -12.23 13.85 40.19
CA LYS A 20 -10.89 14.38 39.91
C LYS A 20 -10.01 13.35 39.18
N GLU A 21 -10.08 12.08 39.56
CA GLU A 21 -9.34 11.03 38.86
C GLU A 21 -9.89 10.77 37.46
N LEU A 22 -11.21 10.84 37.27
CA LEU A 22 -11.83 10.73 35.95
C LEU A 22 -11.45 11.91 35.04
N SER A 23 -11.39 13.14 35.56
CA SER A 23 -10.94 14.28 34.76
C SER A 23 -9.47 14.15 34.35
N ARG A 24 -8.60 13.71 35.25
CA ARG A 24 -7.19 13.37 34.95
C ARG A 24 -7.10 12.26 33.91
N ALA A 25 -7.87 11.18 34.06
CA ALA A 25 -7.86 10.06 33.13
C ALA A 25 -8.28 10.50 31.73
N ARG A 26 -9.35 11.30 31.60
CA ARG A 26 -9.80 11.86 30.32
C ARG A 26 -8.73 12.72 29.66
N ALA A 27 -8.06 13.59 30.42
CA ALA A 27 -6.95 14.39 29.90
C ALA A 27 -5.79 13.52 29.39
N VAL A 28 -5.40 12.49 30.15
CA VAL A 28 -4.38 11.53 29.74
C VAL A 28 -4.80 10.76 28.49
N THR A 29 -6.07 10.34 28.38
CA THR A 29 -6.60 9.68 27.19
C THR A 29 -6.44 10.57 25.95
N THR A 30 -6.79 11.85 26.04
CA THR A 30 -6.62 12.79 24.92
C THR A 30 -5.16 12.93 24.52
N ILE A 31 -4.24 13.09 25.49
CA ILE A 31 -2.80 13.22 25.22
C ILE A 31 -2.24 11.96 24.56
N LEU A 32 -2.58 10.78 25.07
CA LEU A 32 -2.09 9.51 24.53
C LEU A 32 -2.68 9.22 23.15
N ALA A 33 -3.96 9.52 22.92
CA ALA A 33 -4.59 9.38 21.62
C ALA A 33 -3.91 10.28 20.57
N GLN A 34 -3.68 11.55 20.91
CA GLN A 34 -2.99 12.51 20.05
C GLN A 34 -1.58 12.03 19.68
N ARG A 35 -0.78 11.63 20.67
CA ARG A 35 0.56 11.07 20.43
C ARG A 35 0.53 9.81 19.58
N SER A 36 -0.49 8.98 19.75
CA SER A 36 -0.66 7.77 18.96
C SER A 36 -0.93 8.08 17.48
N VAL A 37 -1.75 9.11 17.20
CA VAL A 37 -1.98 9.60 15.83
C VAL A 37 -0.69 10.17 15.23
N GLU A 38 0.03 11.00 15.98
CA GLU A 38 1.30 11.59 15.53
C GLU A 38 2.34 10.52 15.17
N LYS A 39 2.47 9.48 16.01
CA LYS A 39 3.40 8.37 15.75
C LYS A 39 2.99 7.53 14.55
N ARG A 40 1.68 7.32 14.33
CA ARG A 40 1.20 6.63 13.12
C ARG A 40 1.47 7.44 11.86
N ALA A 41 1.22 8.76 11.87
CA ALA A 41 1.49 9.63 10.73
C ALA A 41 2.99 9.66 10.38
N ALA A 42 3.86 9.75 11.39
CA ALA A 42 5.31 9.68 11.19
C ALA A 42 5.75 8.31 10.63
N ALA A 43 5.17 7.21 11.13
CA ALA A 43 5.46 5.88 10.61
C ALA A 43 4.97 5.70 9.17
N GLU A 44 3.79 6.21 8.82
CA GLU A 44 3.25 6.15 7.46
C GLU A 44 4.14 6.89 6.46
N ALA A 45 4.70 8.04 6.84
CA ALA A 45 5.65 8.76 5.99
C ALA A 45 6.92 7.94 5.73
N LEU A 46 7.49 7.30 6.76
CA LEU A 46 8.66 6.43 6.62
C LEU A 46 8.36 5.17 5.81
N ILE A 47 7.16 4.60 5.95
CA ILE A 47 6.72 3.46 5.14
C ILE A 47 6.60 3.87 3.67
N ARG A 48 6.03 5.06 3.38
CA ARG A 48 5.94 5.57 2.01
C ARG A 48 7.30 5.77 1.36
N GLU A 49 8.28 6.29 2.12
CA GLU A 49 9.67 6.41 1.66
C GLU A 49 10.31 5.04 1.40
N ALA A 50 10.08 4.06 2.29
CA ALA A 50 10.57 2.70 2.09
C ALA A 50 9.95 2.04 0.85
N ASP A 51 8.65 2.23 0.62
CA ASP A 51 7.95 1.71 -0.55
C ASP A 51 8.45 2.37 -1.86
N ASP A 52 8.73 3.68 -1.83
CA ASP A 52 9.32 4.42 -2.95
C ASP A 52 10.71 3.89 -3.33
N LEU A 53 11.60 3.75 -2.34
CA LEU A 53 12.92 3.15 -2.54
C LEU A 53 12.82 1.71 -3.07
N PHE A 54 11.84 0.94 -2.61
CA PHE A 54 11.63 -0.41 -3.11
C PHE A 54 11.16 -0.41 -4.58
N CYS A 55 10.24 0.48 -4.95
CA CYS A 55 9.81 0.63 -6.34
C CYS A 55 10.96 1.06 -7.27
N GLN A 56 11.79 2.03 -6.84
CA GLN A 56 12.96 2.49 -7.59
C GLN A 56 13.98 1.37 -7.77
N SER A 57 14.37 0.69 -6.68
CA SER A 57 15.32 -0.43 -6.76
C SER A 57 14.80 -1.58 -7.62
N TRP A 58 13.49 -1.85 -7.59
CA TRP A 58 12.88 -2.85 -8.48
C TRP A 58 12.98 -2.42 -9.95
N ASN A 59 12.67 -1.16 -10.27
CA ASN A 59 12.83 -0.62 -11.63
C ASN A 59 14.29 -0.71 -12.12
N GLU A 60 15.27 -0.37 -11.29
CA GLU A 60 16.69 -0.48 -11.63
C GLU A 60 17.10 -1.93 -11.89
N ARG A 61 16.63 -2.86 -11.05
CA ARG A 61 16.84 -4.29 -11.27
C ARG A 61 16.19 -4.78 -12.57
N MET A 62 14.97 -4.34 -12.86
CA MET A 62 14.29 -4.65 -14.13
C MET A 62 15.11 -4.21 -15.34
N TRP A 63 15.76 -3.05 -15.25
CA TRP A 63 16.63 -2.54 -16.32
C TRP A 63 17.96 -3.30 -16.43
N ALA A 64 18.57 -3.66 -15.30
CA ALA A 64 19.87 -4.33 -15.27
C ALA A 64 19.81 -5.83 -15.60
N ASP A 65 18.89 -6.56 -14.97
CA ASP A 65 18.84 -8.03 -15.01
C ASP A 65 17.76 -8.55 -15.98
N GLY A 66 16.72 -7.76 -16.24
CA GLY A 66 15.58 -8.12 -17.07
C GLY A 66 14.62 -9.15 -16.45
N GLY A 67 13.41 -9.25 -17.04
CA GLY A 67 12.36 -10.21 -16.64
C GLY A 67 11.62 -9.83 -15.35
N PRO A 68 10.51 -10.50 -14.99
CA PRO A 68 9.81 -10.22 -13.74
C PRO A 68 10.65 -10.71 -12.55
N LEU A 69 11.28 -9.78 -11.85
CA LEU A 69 12.19 -10.07 -10.74
C LEU A 69 11.45 -10.15 -9.41
N ASP A 70 11.66 -11.26 -8.70
CA ASP A 70 11.33 -11.47 -7.29
C ASP A 70 12.56 -11.08 -6.43
N PRO A 71 12.40 -10.41 -5.28
CA PRO A 71 11.17 -9.76 -4.78
C PRO A 71 10.82 -8.49 -5.54
N SER A 72 9.52 -8.27 -5.72
CA SER A 72 8.92 -7.04 -6.22
C SER A 72 8.08 -6.38 -5.12
N PRO A 73 7.77 -5.08 -5.21
CA PRO A 73 6.77 -4.47 -4.33
C PRO A 73 5.39 -5.14 -4.49
N SER A 74 4.58 -5.06 -3.44
CA SER A 74 3.14 -5.32 -3.55
C SER A 74 2.45 -4.23 -4.38
N ILE A 75 1.26 -4.51 -4.89
CA ILE A 75 0.48 -3.51 -5.61
C ILE A 75 0.15 -2.31 -4.70
N ASP A 76 -0.20 -2.57 -3.43
CA ASP A 76 -0.47 -1.51 -2.44
C ASP A 76 0.77 -0.68 -2.14
N GLN A 77 1.95 -1.30 -2.04
CA GLN A 77 3.22 -0.59 -1.85
C GLN A 77 3.51 0.32 -3.05
N ALA A 78 3.33 -0.17 -4.27
CA ALA A 78 3.50 0.63 -5.48
C ALA A 78 2.53 1.84 -5.51
N ILE A 79 1.27 1.64 -5.14
CA ILE A 79 0.28 2.72 -5.06
C ILE A 79 0.65 3.72 -3.95
N ASN A 80 1.04 3.24 -2.76
CA ASN A 80 1.44 4.10 -1.64
C ASN A 80 2.67 4.95 -1.97
N ALA A 81 3.63 4.38 -2.71
CA ALA A 81 4.82 5.06 -3.24
C ALA A 81 4.52 6.03 -4.39
N GLY A 82 3.29 6.08 -4.91
CA GLY A 82 2.91 6.95 -6.02
C GLY A 82 3.25 6.41 -7.40
N TYR A 83 3.40 5.10 -7.56
CA TYR A 83 3.59 4.39 -8.83
C TYR A 83 2.32 3.62 -9.25
N PRO A 84 1.22 4.29 -9.64
CA PRO A 84 -0.03 3.62 -9.97
C PRO A 84 -0.04 2.94 -11.35
N TRP A 85 1.03 3.07 -12.14
CA TRP A 85 1.06 2.54 -13.51
C TRP A 85 2.15 1.47 -13.65
N LEU A 86 1.79 0.34 -14.27
CA LEU A 86 2.73 -0.70 -14.69
C LEU A 86 2.77 -0.80 -16.20
N GLU A 87 3.94 -0.59 -16.79
CA GLU A 87 4.17 -0.85 -18.19
C GLU A 87 4.39 -2.35 -18.42
N ILE A 88 3.65 -2.90 -19.37
CA ILE A 88 3.73 -4.29 -19.77
C ILE A 88 3.83 -4.41 -21.29
N LYS A 89 4.29 -5.57 -21.74
CA LYS A 89 4.33 -5.95 -23.14
C LYS A 89 3.78 -7.35 -23.32
N CYS A 90 3.02 -7.58 -24.40
CA CYS A 90 2.57 -8.94 -24.72
C CYS A 90 3.75 -9.80 -25.21
N SER A 91 3.99 -10.97 -24.60
CA SER A 91 5.09 -11.85 -25.01
C SER A 91 4.96 -12.36 -26.45
N ARG A 92 3.75 -12.39 -27.02
CA ARG A 92 3.49 -12.80 -28.40
C ARG A 92 3.48 -11.65 -29.41
N CYS A 93 2.52 -10.72 -29.27
CA CYS A 93 2.34 -9.66 -30.26
C CYS A 93 3.17 -8.41 -29.98
N LYS A 94 3.93 -8.40 -28.88
CA LYS A 94 4.87 -7.33 -28.51
C LYS A 94 4.25 -5.94 -28.39
N MET A 95 2.92 -5.86 -28.30
CA MET A 95 2.18 -4.61 -28.07
C MET A 95 2.44 -4.11 -26.64
N PRO A 96 2.92 -2.86 -26.45
CA PRO A 96 3.04 -2.24 -25.14
C PRO A 96 1.66 -1.86 -24.61
N ARG A 97 1.53 -1.80 -23.29
CA ARG A 97 0.31 -1.35 -22.60
C ARG A 97 0.68 -0.85 -21.21
N ALA A 98 0.04 0.23 -20.77
CA ALA A 98 0.02 0.62 -19.37
C ALA A 98 -1.17 -0.03 -18.65
N VAL A 99 -0.94 -0.54 -17.44
CA VAL A 99 -1.96 -1.06 -16.55
C VAL A 99 -2.06 -0.12 -15.35
N ASP A 100 -3.26 0.39 -15.11
CA ASP A 100 -3.59 1.09 -13.87
C ASP A 100 -3.72 0.06 -12.75
N LEU A 101 -2.78 0.13 -11.81
CA LEU A 101 -2.71 -0.73 -10.63
C LEU A 101 -3.81 -0.39 -9.61
N ALA A 102 -4.22 0.88 -9.51
CA ALA A 102 -5.27 1.31 -8.59
C ALA A 102 -6.67 0.86 -9.06
N ALA A 103 -6.88 0.77 -10.37
CA ALA A 103 -8.12 0.25 -10.94
C ALA A 103 -8.17 -1.29 -11.01
N LEU A 104 -7.05 -1.98 -10.77
CA LEU A 104 -6.97 -3.44 -10.87
C LEU A 104 -7.51 -4.11 -9.59
N PRO A 105 -8.51 -5.00 -9.67
CA PRO A 105 -8.91 -5.78 -8.51
C PRO A 105 -7.79 -6.71 -8.06
N HIS A 106 -7.36 -6.59 -6.80
CA HIS A 106 -6.32 -7.41 -6.22
C HIS A 106 -6.53 -7.61 -4.71
N VAL A 107 -5.91 -8.65 -4.16
CA VAL A 107 -5.75 -8.78 -2.71
C VAL A 107 -4.45 -8.09 -2.29
N THR A 108 -4.38 -7.57 -1.06
CA THR A 108 -3.27 -6.77 -0.54
C THR A 108 -1.90 -7.47 -0.59
N THR A 109 -1.90 -8.81 -0.61
CA THR A 109 -0.69 -9.64 -0.72
C THR A 109 -0.26 -9.92 -2.17
N THR A 110 -0.91 -9.30 -3.17
CA THR A 110 -0.54 -9.48 -4.57
C THR A 110 0.69 -8.64 -4.89
N HIS A 111 1.72 -9.30 -5.42
CA HIS A 111 2.95 -8.63 -5.83
C HIS A 111 2.92 -8.28 -7.31
N VAL A 112 3.68 -7.26 -7.70
CA VAL A 112 3.78 -6.83 -9.10
C VAL A 112 4.23 -7.98 -10.01
N HIS A 113 5.20 -8.79 -9.59
CA HIS A 113 5.68 -9.93 -10.39
C HIS A 113 4.60 -10.99 -10.65
N ASP A 114 3.61 -11.16 -9.77
CA ASP A 114 2.47 -12.08 -9.97
C ASP A 114 1.65 -11.71 -11.22
N LEU A 115 1.66 -10.43 -11.61
CA LEU A 115 0.85 -9.93 -12.72
C LEU A 115 1.30 -10.46 -14.08
N ALA A 116 2.57 -10.86 -14.23
CA ALA A 116 3.09 -11.49 -15.44
C ALA A 116 2.26 -12.73 -15.84
N GLY A 117 1.88 -13.52 -14.82
CA GLY A 117 1.08 -14.72 -14.95
C GLY A 117 -0.43 -14.48 -15.01
N ARG A 118 -0.94 -13.31 -14.61
CA ARG A 118 -2.39 -13.01 -14.52
C ARG A 118 -2.92 -12.17 -15.69
N LEU A 119 -2.12 -11.24 -16.20
CA LEU A 119 -2.53 -10.33 -17.26
C LEU A 119 -2.57 -11.04 -18.62
N ARG A 120 -3.55 -10.71 -19.46
CA ARG A 120 -3.73 -11.30 -20.79
C ARG A 120 -3.94 -10.24 -21.85
N CYS A 121 -3.29 -10.43 -23.00
CA CYS A 121 -3.47 -9.55 -24.15
C CYS A 121 -4.86 -9.75 -24.79
N GLN A 122 -5.64 -8.68 -24.90
CA GLN A 122 -6.98 -8.73 -25.51
C GLN A 122 -6.93 -9.10 -27.01
N LYS A 123 -5.97 -8.56 -27.76
CA LYS A 123 -5.77 -8.89 -29.19
C LYS A 123 -5.48 -10.37 -29.40
N CYS A 124 -4.54 -10.93 -28.63
CA CYS A 124 -4.23 -12.36 -28.70
C CYS A 124 -5.39 -13.22 -28.19
N ARG A 125 -6.13 -12.76 -27.18
CA ARG A 125 -7.31 -13.47 -26.66
C ARG A 125 -8.39 -13.63 -27.73
N ARG A 126 -8.67 -12.57 -28.52
CA ARG A 126 -9.60 -12.63 -29.66
C ARG A 126 -9.17 -13.65 -30.72
N ALA A 127 -7.86 -13.86 -30.88
CA ALA A 127 -7.28 -14.87 -31.77
C ALA A 127 -7.15 -16.28 -31.13
N GLY A 128 -7.78 -16.53 -29.98
CA GLY A 128 -7.73 -17.83 -29.28
C GLY A 128 -6.39 -18.13 -28.59
N LYS A 129 -5.55 -17.13 -28.34
CA LYS A 129 -4.22 -17.28 -27.72
C LYS A 129 -4.18 -16.58 -26.36
N ARG A 130 -3.42 -17.14 -25.42
CA ARG A 130 -3.32 -16.63 -24.04
C ARG A 130 -1.86 -16.41 -23.61
N PRO A 131 -1.12 -15.50 -24.28
CA PRO A 131 0.25 -15.20 -23.90
C PRO A 131 0.31 -14.54 -22.51
N SER A 132 1.42 -14.76 -21.81
CA SER A 132 1.80 -14.02 -20.60
C SER A 132 2.12 -12.55 -20.91
N ALA A 133 2.11 -11.72 -19.87
CA ALA A 133 2.64 -10.36 -19.94
C ALA A 133 4.12 -10.36 -19.53
N GLU A 134 4.95 -9.70 -20.32
CA GLU A 134 6.30 -9.26 -19.92
C GLU A 134 6.13 -7.95 -19.14
N LEU A 135 6.58 -7.91 -17.89
CA LEU A 135 6.58 -6.68 -17.10
C LEU A 135 7.80 -5.85 -17.48
N LEU A 136 7.65 -4.52 -17.52
CA LEU A 136 8.73 -3.61 -17.89
C LEU A 136 9.11 -2.69 -16.74
N GLN A 137 8.24 -1.74 -16.38
CA GLN A 137 8.59 -0.69 -15.42
C GLN A 137 7.36 -0.16 -14.68
N LEU A 138 7.55 0.22 -13.42
CA LEU A 138 6.59 1.01 -12.65
C LEU A 138 6.74 2.50 -12.96
N TRP A 139 5.61 3.19 -13.11
CA TRP A 139 5.57 4.60 -13.47
C TRP A 139 4.65 5.40 -12.54
N GLN A 140 5.09 6.63 -12.23
CA GLN A 140 4.29 7.59 -11.45
C GLN A 140 3.17 8.24 -12.29
N ARG A 141 3.35 8.27 -13.61
CA ARG A 141 2.39 8.82 -14.59
C ARG A 141 2.19 7.81 -15.71
N SER A 142 1.02 7.81 -16.36
CA SER A 142 0.79 6.88 -17.47
C SER A 142 1.86 7.07 -18.56
N PRO A 143 2.65 6.04 -18.88
CA PRO A 143 3.69 6.12 -19.90
C PRO A 143 3.13 6.09 -21.33
N VAL A 144 1.91 5.56 -21.49
CA VAL A 144 1.20 5.56 -22.77
C VAL A 144 0.21 6.72 -22.73
N GLY A 145 0.43 7.72 -23.58
CA GLY A 145 -0.54 8.80 -23.79
C GLY A 145 -1.90 8.19 -24.12
N GLY A 146 -2.93 8.57 -23.36
CA GLY A 146 -4.24 7.93 -23.42
C GLY A 146 -4.85 8.01 -24.81
N GLU A 147 -4.93 6.87 -25.50
CA GLU A 147 -5.98 6.67 -26.49
C GLU A 147 -7.18 6.11 -25.74
N THR A 148 -8.19 6.97 -25.60
CA THR A 148 -9.60 6.62 -25.39
C THR A 148 -10.07 5.58 -26.39
#